data_AF-A0A522F3U2-F1
#
_entry.id   AF-A0A522F3U2-F1
#
_cell.length_a   1.000
_cell.length_b   1.000
_cell.length_c   1.000
_cell.angle_alpha   90.00
_cell.angle_beta   90.00
_cell.angle_gamma   90.00
#
_symmetry.space_group_name_H-M   'P 1'
#
loop_
_entity.id
_entity.type
_entity.pdbx_description
1 polymer ?
#
loop_
_entity_poly.entity_id
_entity_poly.type
_entity_poly.pdbx_seq_one_letter_code
_entity_poly.pdbx_strand_id
1 'polypeptide(L)'
;MDSLFLATVIGWYLVIVSLFLLFNFTLVKSIINEVMAQRGLLFIVALLTLILGIMMVTSHNIWVFAWPVVVTIFSWMVLIGGIVRLFFLERIAAMSQSFLSHPNRIRIMGVVWLVVGLYLLFHVYAIYLY
;
A
#
# COMPACT_ATOMS: atom_id res chain seq x y z
N MET A 1 0.20 -7.62 -18.56
CA MET A 1 1.17 -8.12 -17.56
C MET A 1 0.55 -9.30 -16.88
N ASP A 2 1.29 -10.38 -16.67
CA ASP A 2 0.74 -11.54 -15.98
C ASP A 2 0.44 -11.20 -14.52
N SER A 3 -0.68 -11.72 -14.00
CA SER A 3 -1.11 -11.53 -12.60
C SER A 3 0.03 -11.82 -11.60
N LEU A 4 0.93 -12.74 -11.97
CA LEU A 4 2.12 -13.13 -11.21
C LEU A 4 3.11 -11.99 -11.03
N PHE A 5 3.33 -11.15 -12.04
CA PHE A 5 4.28 -10.04 -11.94
C PHE A 5 3.82 -9.02 -10.88
N LEU A 6 2.58 -8.52 -10.99
CA LEU A 6 2.05 -7.59 -9.99
C LEU A 6 1.90 -8.23 -8.62
N ALA A 7 1.49 -9.50 -8.53
CA ALA A 7 1.42 -10.21 -7.25
C ALA A 7 2.80 -10.33 -6.57
N THR A 8 3.86 -10.57 -7.35
CA THR A 8 5.24 -10.62 -6.84
C THR A 8 5.67 -9.25 -6.31
N VAL A 9 5.45 -8.20 -7.10
CA VAL A 9 5.82 -6.82 -6.72
C VAL A 9 5.05 -6.37 -5.48
N ILE A 10 3.73 -6.52 -5.46
CA ILE A 10 2.88 -6.14 -4.32
C ILE A 10 3.22 -7.00 -3.11
N GLY A 11 3.37 -8.32 -3.28
CA GLY A 11 3.68 -9.25 -2.21
C GLY A 11 4.95 -8.86 -1.47
N TRP A 12 6.06 -8.68 -2.20
CA TRP A 12 7.32 -8.25 -1.61
C TRP A 12 7.25 -6.84 -1.03
N TYR A 13 6.60 -5.90 -1.72
CA TYR A 13 6.40 -4.55 -1.19
C TYR A 13 5.70 -4.57 0.17
N LEU A 14 4.59 -5.32 0.29
CA LEU A 14 3.83 -5.45 1.52
C LEU A 14 4.64 -6.10 2.64
N VAL A 15 5.37 -7.18 2.35
CA VAL A 15 6.23 -7.84 3.35
C VAL A 15 7.30 -6.88 3.86
N ILE A 16 8.06 -6.24 2.97
CA ILE A 16 9.18 -5.38 3.33
C ILE A 16 8.70 -4.15 4.12
N VAL A 17 7.68 -3.45 3.62
CA VAL A 17 7.16 -2.23 4.26
C VAL A 17 6.51 -2.55 5.61
N SER A 18 5.79 -3.67 5.71
CA SER A 18 5.15 -4.08 6.98
C SER A 18 6.19 -4.44 8.03
N LEU A 19 7.24 -5.19 7.68
CA LEU A 19 8.33 -5.49 8.61
C LEU A 19 9.04 -4.21 9.04
N PHE A 20 9.35 -3.31 8.09
CA PHE A 20 9.95 -2.02 8.41
C PHE A 20 9.09 -1.22 9.39
N LEU A 21 7.77 -1.14 9.17
CA LEU A 21 6.81 -0.48 10.06
C LEU A 21 6.77 -1.13 11.46
N LEU A 22 6.71 -2.45 11.53
CA LEU A 22 6.57 -3.18 12.79
C LEU A 22 7.81 -3.04 13.66
N PHE A 23 9.01 -3.11 13.07
CA PHE A 23 10.27 -2.95 13.80
C PHE A 23 10.64 -1.48 14.08
N ASN A 24 10.21 -0.54 13.23
CA ASN A 24 10.64 0.87 13.29
C ASN A 24 9.46 1.84 13.46
N PHE A 25 8.43 1.45 14.20
CA PHE A 25 7.18 2.24 14.32
C PHE A 25 7.41 3.71 14.69
N THR A 26 8.29 4.00 15.67
CA THR A 26 8.59 5.38 16.10
C THR A 26 9.23 6.20 14.98
N LEU A 27 10.16 5.60 14.23
CA LEU A 27 10.79 6.23 13.08
C LEU A 27 9.77 6.50 11.97
N VAL A 28 8.95 5.51 11.62
CA VAL A 28 7.91 5.67 10.59
C VAL A 28 6.91 6.74 10.97
N LYS A 29 6.52 6.82 12.25
CA LYS A 29 5.66 7.90 12.75
C LYS A 29 6.29 9.28 12.57
N SER A 30 7.59 9.44 12.84
CA SER A 30 8.31 10.71 12.61
C SER A 30 8.31 11.08 11.13
N ILE A 31 8.69 10.13 10.26
CA ILE A 31 8.74 10.35 8.81
C ILE A 31 7.36 10.78 8.27
N ILE A 32 6.29 10.11 8.69
CA ILE A 32 4.94 10.49 8.25
C ILE A 32 4.60 11.90 8.74
N ASN A 33 4.91 12.27 9.98
CA ASN A 33 4.67 13.62 10.48
C ASN A 33 5.43 14.69 9.67
N GLU A 34 6.70 14.43 9.33
CA GLU A 34 7.51 15.33 8.51
C GLU A 34 6.94 15.49 7.10
N VAL A 35 6.56 14.37 6.47
CA VAL A 35 5.91 14.39 5.15
C VAL A 35 4.61 15.18 5.22
N MET A 36 3.78 14.97 6.25
CA MET A 36 2.49 15.64 6.40
C MET A 36 2.62 17.16 6.64
N ALA A 37 3.75 17.60 7.20
CA ALA A 37 4.05 19.03 7.36
C ALA A 37 4.49 19.70 6.05
N GLN A 38 4.99 18.93 5.07
CA GLN A 38 5.54 19.44 3.82
C GLN A 38 4.57 19.27 2.64
N ARG A 39 3.81 20.32 2.32
CA ARG A 39 2.81 20.32 1.23
C ARG A 39 3.38 19.89 -0.13
N GLY A 40 4.57 20.36 -0.49
CA GLY A 40 5.22 19.99 -1.76
C GLY A 40 5.53 18.49 -1.83
N LEU A 41 6.03 17.91 -0.74
CA LEU A 41 6.32 16.48 -0.67
C LEU A 41 5.04 15.64 -0.70
N LEU A 42 3.98 16.06 0.00
CA LEU A 42 2.65 15.43 -0.09
C LEU A 42 2.11 15.43 -1.51
N PHE A 43 2.25 16.53 -2.24
CA PHE A 43 1.83 16.63 -3.63
C PHE A 43 2.58 15.64 -4.54
N ILE A 44 3.90 15.55 -4.39
CA ILE A 44 4.72 14.58 -5.13
C ILE A 44 4.30 13.14 -4.80
N VAL A 45 4.12 12.81 -3.51
CA VAL A 45 3.65 11.48 -3.08
C VAL A 45 2.27 11.17 -3.67
N ALA A 46 1.35 12.14 -3.70
CA ALA A 46 0.04 11.98 -4.30
C ALA A 46 0.12 11.69 -5.80
N LEU A 47 0.92 12.46 -6.55
CA LEU A 47 1.14 12.24 -7.98
C LEU A 47 1.78 10.89 -8.28
N LEU A 48 2.83 10.50 -7.56
CA LEU A 48 3.49 9.21 -7.74
C LEU A 48 2.53 8.05 -7.44
N THR A 49 1.77 8.15 -6.35
CA THR A 49 0.76 7.14 -6.00
C THR A 49 -0.31 7.05 -7.08
N LEU A 50 -0.75 8.19 -7.63
CA LEU A 50 -1.76 8.23 -8.69
C LEU A 50 -1.24 7.54 -9.96
N ILE A 51 -0.03 7.87 -10.42
CA ILE A 51 0.60 7.24 -11.59
C ILE A 51 0.71 5.73 -11.39
N LEU A 52 1.23 5.30 -10.24
CA LEU A 52 1.35 3.87 -9.90
C LEU A 52 -0.02 3.19 -9.90
N GLY A 53 -1.03 3.80 -9.28
CA GLY A 53 -2.38 3.25 -9.23
C GLY A 53 -3.01 3.10 -10.62
N ILE A 54 -2.84 4.10 -11.49
CA ILE A 54 -3.29 4.02 -12.89
C ILE A 54 -2.59 2.84 -13.57
N MET A 55 -1.25 2.78 -13.51
CA MET A 55 -0.47 1.70 -14.13
C MET A 55 -0.89 0.32 -13.63
N MET A 56 -1.14 0.17 -12.33
CA MET A 56 -1.53 -1.10 -11.73
C MET A 56 -2.94 -1.52 -12.17
N VAL A 57 -3.92 -0.61 -12.14
CA VAL A 57 -5.30 -0.92 -12.57
C VAL A 57 -5.34 -1.22 -14.07
N THR A 58 -4.67 -0.44 -14.91
CA THR A 58 -4.65 -0.69 -16.36
C THR A 58 -3.89 -1.97 -16.71
N SER A 59 -2.92 -2.38 -15.89
CA SER A 59 -2.17 -3.63 -16.10
C SER A 59 -2.90 -4.87 -15.60
N HIS A 60 -3.72 -4.73 -14.55
CA HIS A 60 -4.39 -5.85 -13.88
C HIS A 60 -5.74 -5.43 -13.27
N ASN A 61 -6.82 -5.67 -14.01
CA ASN A 61 -8.20 -5.43 -13.58
C ASN A 61 -9.07 -6.69 -13.81
N ILE A 62 -8.84 -7.72 -12.99
CA ILE A 62 -9.45 -9.04 -13.14
C ILE A 62 -10.28 -9.35 -11.89
N TRP A 63 -11.60 -9.28 -12.02
CA TRP A 63 -12.56 -9.56 -10.95
C TRP A 63 -13.02 -11.02 -10.96
N VAL A 64 -12.08 -11.93 -10.74
CA VAL A 64 -12.35 -13.37 -10.61
C VAL A 64 -12.31 -13.74 -9.14
N PHE A 65 -13.25 -14.54 -8.64
CA PHE A 65 -13.28 -15.03 -7.26
C PHE A 65 -12.17 -16.07 -6.96
N ALA A 66 -10.91 -15.63 -7.08
CA ALA A 66 -9.69 -16.36 -6.83
C ALA A 66 -8.61 -15.39 -6.35
N TRP A 67 -7.41 -15.89 -6.04
CA TRP A 67 -6.29 -15.07 -5.53
C TRP A 67 -5.95 -13.81 -6.36
N PRO A 68 -6.12 -13.73 -7.71
CA PRO A 68 -5.82 -12.52 -8.47
C PRO A 68 -6.70 -11.31 -8.11
N VAL A 69 -7.86 -11.51 -7.48
CA VAL A 69 -8.72 -10.39 -7.04
C VAL A 69 -8.05 -9.52 -5.98
N VAL A 70 -7.17 -10.11 -5.16
CA VAL A 70 -6.42 -9.36 -4.13
C VAL A 70 -5.52 -8.33 -4.80
N VAL A 71 -4.88 -8.69 -5.92
CA VAL A 71 -4.08 -7.75 -6.73
C VAL A 71 -4.98 -6.64 -7.27
N THR A 72 -6.15 -6.96 -7.82
CA THR A 72 -7.08 -5.95 -8.35
C THR A 72 -7.59 -5.00 -7.27
N ILE A 73 -8.01 -5.51 -6.11
CA ILE A 73 -8.42 -4.69 -4.97
C ILE A 73 -7.27 -3.77 -4.54
N PHE A 74 -6.05 -4.29 -4.43
CA PHE A 74 -4.89 -3.49 -4.04
C PHE A 74 -4.57 -2.40 -5.07
N SER A 75 -4.60 -2.71 -6.36
CA SER A 75 -4.43 -1.73 -7.45
C SER A 75 -5.44 -0.58 -7.34
N TRP A 76 -6.71 -0.90 -7.11
CA TRP A 76 -7.76 0.10 -6.92
C TRP A 76 -7.57 0.92 -5.64
N MET A 77 -7.13 0.31 -4.54
CA MET A 77 -6.79 1.03 -3.31
C MET A 77 -5.66 2.04 -3.51
N VAL A 78 -4.63 1.69 -4.29
CA VAL A 78 -3.53 2.61 -4.63
C VAL A 78 -4.06 3.77 -5.48
N LEU A 79 -4.84 3.48 -6.53
CA LEU A 79 -5.43 4.50 -7.39
C LEU A 79 -6.32 5.48 -6.61
N ILE A 80 -7.29 4.95 -5.85
CA ILE A 80 -8.20 5.75 -5.03
C ILE A 80 -7.41 6.55 -3.98
N GLY A 81 -6.41 5.92 -3.35
CA GLY A 81 -5.53 6.60 -2.40
C GLY A 81 -4.75 7.77 -3.03
N GLY A 82 -4.28 7.63 -4.27
CA GLY A 82 -3.63 8.70 -5.03
C GLY A 82 -4.60 9.85 -5.33
N ILE A 83 -5.81 9.53 -5.82
CA ILE A 83 -6.88 10.51 -6.09
C ILE A 83 -7.23 11.27 -4.81
N VAL A 84 -7.55 10.55 -3.73
CA VAL A 84 -7.94 11.16 -2.45
C VAL A 84 -6.82 12.07 -1.93
N ARG A 85 -5.55 11.64 -2.02
CA ARG A 85 -4.42 12.48 -1.62
C ARG A 85 -4.27 13.73 -2.46
N LEU A 86 -4.52 13.65 -3.76
CA LEU A 86 -4.39 14.78 -4.68
C LEU A 86 -5.48 15.83 -4.48
N PHE A 87 -6.72 15.42 -4.17
CA PHE A 87 -7.84 16.35 -3.99
C PHE A 87 -8.03 16.82 -2.54
N PHE A 88 -7.49 16.10 -1.55
CA PHE A 88 -7.74 16.37 -0.13
C PHE A 88 -6.45 16.48 0.71
N LEU A 89 -5.37 17.07 0.17
CA LEU A 89 -4.06 17.19 0.85
C LEU A 89 -4.17 17.71 2.29
N GLU A 90 -4.86 18.84 2.50
CA GLU A 90 -4.95 19.49 3.81
C GLU A 90 -5.75 18.66 4.82
N ARG A 91 -6.82 17.99 4.38
CA ARG A 91 -7.64 17.12 5.24
C ARG A 91 -6.85 15.88 5.67
N ILE A 92 -6.06 15.31 4.75
CA ILE A 92 -5.23 14.13 5.05
C ILE A 92 -4.12 14.47 6.04
N ALA A 93 -3.46 15.62 5.86
CA ALA A 93 -2.46 16.11 6.80
C ALA A 93 -3.05 16.25 8.20
N ALA A 94 -4.24 16.85 8.34
CA ALA A 94 -4.93 16.99 9.62
C ALA A 94 -5.37 15.64 10.23
N MET A 95 -5.88 14.71 9.41
CA MET A 95 -6.33 13.38 9.89
C MET A 95 -5.18 12.46 10.30
N SER A 96 -3.99 12.63 9.71
CA SER A 96 -2.83 11.77 9.96
C SER A 96 -2.46 11.71 11.45
N GLN A 97 -2.54 12.82 12.17
CA GLN A 97 -2.22 12.91 13.60
C GLN A 97 -3.14 12.02 14.45
N SER A 98 -4.45 12.02 14.15
CA SER A 98 -5.43 11.16 14.83
C SER A 98 -5.23 9.68 14.52
N PHE A 99 -4.70 9.37 13.34
CA PHE A 99 -4.40 7.99 12.95
C PHE A 99 -3.13 7.49 13.65
N LEU A 100 -2.08 8.31 13.68
CA LEU A 100 -0.77 8.04 14.32
C LEU A 100 -0.80 8.06 15.85
N SER A 101 -1.86 8.56 16.47
CA SER A 101 -2.05 8.55 17.93
C SER A 101 -2.47 7.19 18.48
N HIS A 102 -2.79 6.21 17.62
CA HIS A 102 -3.20 4.86 18.02
C HIS A 102 -2.22 3.78 17.54
N PRO A 103 -1.04 3.61 18.19
CA PRO A 103 0.01 2.68 17.77
C PRO A 103 -0.46 1.25 17.54
N ASN A 104 -1.35 0.74 18.40
CA ASN A 104 -1.85 -0.63 18.28
C ASN A 104 -2.64 -0.84 16.99
N ARG A 105 -3.44 0.15 16.53
CA ARG A 105 -4.19 0.04 15.28
C ARG A 105 -3.26 -0.04 14.08
N ILE A 106 -2.21 0.77 14.07
CA ILE A 106 -1.22 0.79 12.99
C ILE A 106 -0.41 -0.52 12.97
N ARG A 107 -0.03 -1.05 14.13
CA ARG A 107 0.65 -2.35 14.22
C ARG A 107 -0.25 -3.48 13.71
N ILE A 108 -1.53 -3.50 14.09
CA ILE A 108 -2.50 -4.48 13.57
C ILE A 108 -2.59 -4.38 12.04
N MET A 109 -2.69 -3.17 11.49
CA MET A 109 -2.68 -2.98 10.04
C MET A 109 -1.38 -3.48 9.39
N GLY A 110 -0.22 -3.24 10.01
CA GLY A 110 1.05 -3.79 9.57
C GLY A 110 1.05 -5.32 9.53
N VAL A 111 0.51 -5.98 10.55
CA VAL A 111 0.38 -7.45 10.57
C VAL A 111 -0.58 -7.93 9.47
N VAL A 112 -1.72 -7.27 9.27
CA VAL A 112 -2.66 -7.60 8.20
C VAL A 112 -1.98 -7.49 6.83
N TRP A 113 -1.26 -6.41 6.57
CA TRP A 113 -0.53 -6.22 5.32
C TRP A 113 0.60 -7.22 5.12
N LEU A 114 1.30 -7.59 6.19
CA LEU A 114 2.29 -8.67 6.16
C LEU A 114 1.67 -10.01 5.73
N VAL A 115 0.52 -10.37 6.32
CA VAL A 115 -0.20 -11.60 5.98
C VAL A 115 -0.68 -11.59 4.53
N VAL A 116 -1.24 -10.47 4.05
CA VAL A 116 -1.66 -10.32 2.65
C VAL A 116 -0.46 -10.45 1.71
N GLY A 117 0.69 -9.86 2.06
CA GLY A 117 1.91 -9.99 1.27
C GLY A 117 2.40 -11.43 1.17
N LEU A 118 2.47 -12.14 2.31
CA LEU A 118 2.84 -13.55 2.36
C LEU A 118 1.84 -14.43 1.59
N TYR A 119 0.55 -14.14 1.67
CA TYR A 119 -0.49 -14.85 0.91
C TYR A 119 -0.29 -14.73 -0.60
N LEU A 120 0.01 -13.52 -1.10
CA LEU A 120 0.30 -13.32 -2.53
C LEU A 120 1.57 -14.06 -2.96
N LEU A 121 2.65 -13.96 -2.17
CA LEU A 121 3.91 -14.65 -2.48
C LEU A 121 3.77 -16.17 -2.42
N PHE A 122 2.97 -16.70 -1.50
CA PHE A 122 2.65 -18.12 -1.46
C PHE A 122 2.02 -18.58 -2.78
N HIS A 123 1.01 -17.86 -3.29
CA HIS A 123 0.41 -18.20 -4.58
C HIS A 123 1.37 -18.05 -5.76
N VAL A 124 2.22 -17.03 -5.76
CA VAL A 124 3.26 -16.86 -6.80
C VAL A 124 4.21 -18.05 -6.81
N TYR A 125 4.82 -18.41 -5.68
CA TYR A 125 5.88 -19.41 -5.63
C TYR A 125 5.35 -20.85 -5.60
N ALA A 126 4.14 -21.09 -5.10
CA ALA A 126 3.52 -22.40 -5.16
C ALA A 126 3.24 -22.85 -6.60
N ILE A 127 2.95 -21.93 -7.51
CA ILE A 127 2.73 -22.25 -8.94
C ILE A 127 4.01 -22.73 -9.62
N TYR A 128 5.20 -22.36 -9.13
CA TYR A 128 6.48 -22.83 -9.69
C TYR A 128 6.97 -24.16 -9.09
N LEU A 129 6.30 -24.66 -8.04
CA LEU A 129 6.66 -25.91 -7.37
C LEU A 129 5.94 -27.14 -7.96
N TYR A 130 5.04 -26.94 -8.92
CA TYR A 130 4.27 -27.96 -9.63
C TYR A 130 4.29 -27.70 -11.13
#